data_AF-A0A1L5PCL4-F1
#
_entry.id   AF-A0A1L5PCL4-F1
#
_cell.length_a   1.000
_cell.length_b   1.000
_cell.length_c   1.000
_cell.angle_alpha   90.00
_cell.angle_beta   90.00
_cell.angle_gamma   90.00
#
_symmetry.space_group_name_H-M   'P 1'
#
loop_
_entity.id
_entity.type
_entity.pdbx_description
1 polymer ?
#
loop_
_entity_poly.entity_id
_entity_poly.type
_entity_poly.pdbx_seq_one_letter_code
_entity_poly.pdbx_strand_id
1 'polypeptide(L)'
;MRVFGKMLGWRETPLGRELAGARELAETRRPLGMVFQHFHLWPHMSVLDNVTLALRLVHVVPRTEAEGTGKPCIQYHGGKPSMRKP
;
A
#
# COMPACT_ATOMS: atom_id res chain seq x y z
N MET A 1 16.04 5.05 9.49
CA MET A 1 15.13 6.16 9.17
C MET A 1 13.92 6.08 10.09
N ARG A 2 13.44 7.23 10.62
CA ARG A 2 12.20 7.29 11.42
C ARG A 2 11.05 7.74 10.51
N VAL A 3 9.89 7.11 10.66
CA VAL A 3 8.67 7.42 9.93
C VAL A 3 7.53 7.44 10.95
N PHE A 4 6.75 8.53 11.00
CA PHE A 4 5.66 8.70 11.98
C PHE A 4 6.10 8.47 13.44
N GLY A 5 7.31 8.92 13.80
CA GLY A 5 7.88 8.77 15.14
C GLY A 5 8.47 7.39 15.45
N LYS A 6 8.18 6.34 14.66
CA LYS A 6 8.71 4.98 14.83
C LYS A 6 9.94 4.74 13.95
N MET A 7 10.85 3.87 14.40
CA MET A 7 11.94 3.42 13.53
C MET A 7 11.42 2.39 12.53
N LEU A 8 11.73 2.59 11.25
CA LEU A 8 11.40 1.59 10.23
C LEU A 8 12.33 0.39 10.38
N GLY A 9 11.76 -0.80 10.62
CA GLY A 9 12.53 -2.04 10.74
C GLY A 9 13.01 -2.38 12.15
N TRP A 10 12.99 -1.42 13.08
CA TRP A 10 13.65 -1.55 14.38
C TRP A 10 12.76 -1.08 15.52
N ARG A 11 12.88 -1.74 16.67
CA ARG A 11 12.32 -1.34 17.96
C ARG A 11 13.44 -0.77 18.82
N GLU A 12 13.16 0.33 19.53
CA GLU A 12 14.10 0.89 20.51
C GLU A 12 13.93 0.17 21.85
N THR A 13 15.05 -0.28 22.43
CA THR A 13 15.09 -0.89 23.78
C THR A 13 16.10 -0.13 24.64
N PRO A 14 16.03 -0.25 25.98
CA PRO A 14 17.02 0.37 26.87
C PRO A 14 18.46 -0.09 26.60
N LEU A 15 18.65 -1.23 25.93
CA LEU A 15 19.95 -1.83 25.58
C LEU A 15 20.39 -1.51 24.14
N GLY A 16 19.57 -0.80 23.36
CA GLY A 16 19.90 -0.43 21.97
C GLY A 16 18.74 -0.58 21.01
N ARG A 17 18.95 -1.30 19.90
CA ARG A 17 17.94 -1.52 18.86
C ARG A 17 17.81 -3.01 18.56
N GLU A 18 16.58 -3.45 18.43
CA GLU A 18 16.26 -4.83 18.09
C GLU A 18 15.36 -4.87 16.85
N LEU A 19 15.39 -5.98 16.12
CA LEU A 19 14.53 -6.17 14.96
C LEU A 19 13.07 -6.13 15.42
N ALA A 20 12.28 -5.25 14.81
CA ALA A 20 10.86 -5.14 15.13
C ALA A 20 10.14 -6.45 14.74
N GLY A 21 9.19 -6.87 15.58
CA GLY A 21 8.40 -8.07 15.30
C GLY A 21 7.51 -7.89 14.05
N ALA A 22 7.05 -9.00 13.47
CA ALA A 22 6.23 -8.98 12.25
C ALA A 22 5.00 -8.05 12.37
N ARG A 23 4.35 -8.03 13.54
CA ARG A 23 3.20 -7.15 13.82
C ARG A 23 3.58 -5.67 13.85
N GLU A 24 4.69 -5.32 14.50
CA GLU A 24 5.17 -3.93 14.58
C GLU A 24 5.63 -3.42 13.20
N LEU A 25 6.27 -4.29 12.41
CA LEU A 25 6.63 -4.02 11.04
C LEU A 25 5.40 -3.77 10.17
N ALA A 26 4.36 -4.59 10.31
CA ALA A 26 3.10 -4.39 9.61
C ALA A 26 2.54 -3.01 9.93
N GLU A 27 2.35 -2.69 11.22
CA GLU A 27 1.80 -1.39 11.66
C GLU A 27 2.61 -0.19 11.14
N THR A 28 3.93 -0.28 11.12
CA THR A 28 4.79 0.82 10.62
C THR A 28 4.71 0.95 9.09
N ARG A 29 4.38 -0.13 8.38
CA ARG A 29 4.24 -0.16 6.91
C ARG A 29 2.84 0.23 6.42
N ARG A 30 1.79 0.03 7.23
CA ARG A 30 0.40 0.37 6.84
C ARG A 30 0.23 1.79 6.26
N PRO A 31 0.81 2.85 6.84
CA PRO A 31 0.68 4.21 6.30
C PRO A 31 1.67 4.53 5.16
N LEU A 32 2.54 3.61 4.77
CA LEU A 32 3.59 3.84 3.78
C LEU A 32 3.19 3.28 2.41
N GLY A 33 3.28 4.13 1.38
CA GLY A 33 3.29 3.70 -0.02
C GLY A 33 4.71 3.48 -0.52
N MET A 34 4.97 2.37 -1.21
CA MET A 34 6.25 2.09 -1.88
C MET A 34 6.03 1.94 -3.39
N VAL A 35 6.88 2.59 -4.17
CA VAL A 35 6.92 2.45 -5.63
C VAL A 35 8.28 1.86 -6.01
N PHE A 36 8.26 0.82 -6.84
CA PHE A 36 9.46 0.15 -7.32
C PHE A 36 9.79 0.63 -8.73
N GLN A 37 11.07 0.63 -9.07
CA GLN A 37 11.53 1.01 -10.42
C GLN A 37 10.94 0.12 -11.51
N HIS A 38 10.77 -1.17 -11.21
CA HIS A 38 10.04 -2.12 -12.06
C HIS A 38 8.61 -2.29 -11.55
N PHE A 39 7.65 -2.45 -12.46
CA PHE A 39 6.23 -2.57 -12.10
C PHE A 39 5.95 -3.89 -11.37
N HIS A 40 5.74 -3.80 -10.06
CA HIS A 40 5.19 -4.88 -9.23
C HIS A 40 3.65 -4.85 -9.25
N LEU A 41 3.07 -4.79 -10.44
CA LEU A 41 1.62 -4.86 -10.64
C LEU A 41 1.20 -6.30 -10.88
N TRP A 42 0.02 -6.67 -10.40
CA TRP A 42 -0.62 -7.93 -10.76
C TRP A 42 -1.17 -7.82 -12.18
N PRO A 43 -0.59 -8.55 -13.16
CA PRO A 43 -0.92 -8.36 -14.58
C PRO A 43 -2.33 -8.85 -14.95
N HIS A 44 -2.92 -9.70 -14.11
CA HIS A 44 -4.27 -10.21 -14.25
C HIS A 44 -5.34 -9.34 -13.57
N MET A 45 -4.94 -8.20 -12.98
CA MET A 45 -5.84 -7.25 -12.34
C MET A 45 -5.92 -5.96 -13.16
N SER A 46 -7.06 -5.27 -13.11
CA SER A 46 -7.17 -3.94 -13.69
C SER A 46 -6.28 -2.93 -12.94
N VAL A 47 -6.00 -1.77 -13.55
CA VAL A 47 -5.27 -0.69 -12.88
C VAL A 47 -5.98 -0.26 -11.59
N LEU A 48 -7.31 -0.16 -11.63
CA LEU A 48 -8.11 0.20 -10.45
C LEU A 48 -8.02 -0.87 -9.37
N ASP A 49 -8.09 -2.15 -9.73
CA ASP A 49 -7.95 -3.23 -8.76
C ASP A 49 -6.53 -3.23 -8.15
N ASN A 50 -5.48 -3.03 -8.94
CA ASN A 50 -4.10 -2.91 -8.44
C ASN A 50 -3.94 -1.78 -7.41
N VAL A 51 -4.48 -0.59 -7.72
CA VAL A 51 -4.38 0.61 -6.86
C VAL A 51 -5.24 0.47 -5.59
N THR A 52 -6.40 -0.18 -5.68
CA THR A 52 -7.34 -0.31 -4.55
C THR A 52 -7.16 -1.59 -3.72
N LEU A 53 -6.32 -2.52 -4.15
CA LEU A 53 -6.10 -3.79 -3.44
C LEU A 53 -5.60 -3.57 -2.00
N ALA A 54 -4.64 -2.65 -1.81
CA ALA A 54 -4.10 -2.34 -0.50
C ALA A 54 -5.17 -1.78 0.46
N LEU A 55 -6.10 -0.95 -0.03
CA LEU A 55 -7.22 -0.44 0.77
C LEU A 55 -8.07 -1.61 1.29
N ARG A 56 -8.37 -2.58 0.44
CA ARG A 56 -9.21 -3.73 0.80
C ARG A 56 -8.52 -4.71 1.75
N LEU A 57 -7.22 -4.95 1.58
CA LEU A 57 -6.50 -5.96 2.38
C LEU A 57 -5.95 -5.40 3.68
N VAL A 58 -5.44 -4.17 3.66
CA VAL A 58 -4.73 -3.56 4.81
C VAL A 58 -5.65 -2.68 5.65
N HIS A 59 -6.58 -1.99 5.01
CA HIS A 59 -7.56 -1.13 5.68
C HIS A 59 -8.94 -1.78 5.81
N VAL A 60 -9.14 -2.97 5.21
CA VAL A 60 -10.37 -3.77 5.32
C VAL A 60 -11.62 -2.97 4.90
N VAL A 61 -11.46 -2.08 3.92
CA VAL A 61 -12.58 -1.30 3.40
C VAL A 61 -13.36 -2.10 2.34
N PRO A 62 -14.70 -1.94 2.26
CA PRO A 62 -15.51 -2.54 1.20
C PRO A 62 -15.04 -2.14 -0.19
N ARG A 63 -15.24 -3.02 -1.17
CA ARG A 63 -14.84 -2.79 -2.57
C ARG A 63 -15.39 -1.47 -3.13
N THR A 64 -16.65 -1.16 -2.85
CA THR A 64 -17.33 0.06 -3.31
C THR A 64 -16.65 1.32 -2.79
N GLU A 65 -16.27 1.33 -1.52
CA GLU A 65 -15.57 2.45 -0.87
C GLU A 65 -14.13 2.59 -1.39
N ALA A 66 -13.42 1.46 -1.53
CA ALA A 66 -12.08 1.42 -2.08
C ALA A 66 -12.03 1.96 -3.52
N GLU A 67 -12.98 1.56 -4.36
CA GLU A 67 -13.13 2.08 -5.72
C GLU A 67 -13.50 3.56 -5.74
N GLY A 68 -14.35 4.02 -4.82
CA GLY A 68 -14.68 5.44 -4.66
C GLY A 68 -13.45 6.30 -4.38
N THR A 69 -12.52 5.78 -3.56
CA THR A 69 -11.24 6.43 -3.27
C THR A 69 -10.25 6.34 -4.42
N GLY A 70 -10.18 5.18 -5.10
CA GLY A 70 -9.19 4.92 -6.14
C GLY A 70 -9.49 5.56 -7.50
N LYS A 71 -10.77 5.69 -7.87
CA LYS A 71 -11.19 6.25 -9.18
C LYS A 71 -10.66 7.67 -9.42
N PRO A 72 -10.81 8.63 -8.49
CA PRO A 72 -10.24 9.98 -8.65
C PRO A 72 -8.72 10.00 -8.82
N CYS A 73 -7.99 9.16 -8.08
CA CYS A 73 -6.52 9.10 -8.12
C CYS A 73 -5.98 8.74 -9.51
N ILE A 74 -6.70 7.88 -10.23
CA ILE A 74 -6.33 7.45 -11.60
C ILE A 74 -6.76 8.50 -12.63
N GLN A 75 -7.94 9.10 -12.46
CA GLN A 75 -8.46 10.14 -13.37
C GLN A 75 -7.55 11.36 -13.43
N TYR A 76 -6.94 11.75 -12.30
CA TYR A 76 -5.99 12.85 -12.24
C TYR A 76 -4.77 12.65 -13.17
N HIS A 77 -4.43 11.41 -13.50
CA HIS A 77 -3.25 11.05 -14.29
C HIS A 77 -3.56 10.74 -15.77
N GLY A 78 -4.76 11.03 -16.28
CA GLY A 78 -5.04 11.06 -17.73
C GLY A 78 -5.05 9.70 -18.47
N GLY A 79 -4.92 8.57 -17.78
CA GLY A 79 -4.94 7.24 -18.40
C GLY A 79 -6.36 6.69 -18.54
N LYS A 80 -6.88 6.57 -19.77
CA LYS A 80 -8.11 5.81 -20.04
C LYS A 80 -7.96 4.37 -19.51
N PRO A 81 -8.96 3.81 -18.81
CA PRO A 81 -8.86 2.47 -18.24
C PRO A 81 -8.91 1.44 -19.38
N SER A 82 -7.75 0.93 -19.78
CA SER A 82 -7.66 -0.20 -20.70
C SER A 82 -8.25 -1.44 -20.03
N MET A 83 -9.54 -1.67 -20.27
CA MET A 83 -10.25 -2.90 -19.94
C MET A 83 -9.76 -4.01 -20.85
N ARG A 84 -8.88 -4.88 -20.34
CA ARG A 84 -8.80 -6.26 -20.81
C ARG A 84 -9.10 -7.18 -19.64
N LYS A 85 -10.33 -7.70 -19.63
CA LYS A 85 -10.65 -8.97 -18.98
C LYS A 85 -10.47 -10.08 -20.03
N PRO A 86 -9.95 -11.27 -19.67
CA PRO A 86 -10.31 -12.48 -20.39
C PRO A 86 -11.79 -12.83 -20.16
#